data_AF-B4D2B6-F1
#
_entry.id   AF-B4D2B6-F1
#
_cell.length_a   1.000
_cell.length_b   1.000
_cell.length_c   1.000
_cell.angle_alpha   90.00
_cell.angle_beta   90.00
_cell.angle_gamma   90.00
#
_symmetry.space_group_name_H-M   'P 1'
#
loop_
_entity.id
_entity.type
_entity.pdbx_description
1 polymer ?
#
loop_
_entity_poly.entity_id
_entity_poly.type
_entity_poly.pdbx_seq_one_letter_code
_entity_poly.pdbx_strand_id
1 'polypeptide(L)'
;MNQKIRICLILCLLAMLTPICGHAAASDSLYNPKTAQKLDPDQVHQFGPQSGRFRYDQRMIHAAEIAAARAKKHSTSRCWHYVKDALVAAHIISTRPVTTYAKEAGGELTNSFGFQRLKETDPWKAPLGSVIVYGGRGAGHVELRTAQGFVSDFVSPRPSPRPLIGIYIKPKA
;
A
#
# COMPACT_ATOMS: atom_id res chain seq x y z
N MET A 1 -54.14 41.44 -36.81
CA MET A 1 -52.68 41.24 -36.70
C MET A 1 -52.39 39.79 -36.35
N ASN A 2 -51.46 39.18 -37.08
CA ASN A 2 -51.51 37.79 -37.55
C ASN A 2 -51.03 36.72 -36.57
N GLN A 3 -51.89 35.72 -36.40
CA GLN A 3 -51.72 34.41 -35.76
C GLN A 3 -50.87 33.45 -36.63
N LYS A 4 -49.69 33.91 -37.11
CA LYS A 4 -48.77 33.13 -37.96
C LYS A 4 -47.31 33.12 -37.46
N ILE A 5 -47.07 33.54 -36.22
CA ILE A 5 -45.73 33.52 -35.58
C ILE A 5 -45.71 32.54 -34.40
N ARG A 6 -46.48 31.44 -34.49
CA ARG A 6 -46.52 30.37 -33.46
C ARG A 6 -46.09 28.99 -33.97
N ILE A 7 -45.61 28.87 -35.22
CA ILE A 7 -45.38 27.56 -35.84
C ILE A 7 -43.88 27.26 -36.14
N CYS A 8 -42.99 28.26 -36.16
CA CYS A 8 -41.56 27.99 -36.45
C CYS A 8 -40.65 27.75 -35.24
N LEU A 9 -41.14 27.84 -34.00
CA LEU A 9 -40.29 27.71 -32.80
C LEU A 9 -40.54 26.46 -31.97
N ILE A 10 -41.28 25.48 -32.53
CA ILE A 10 -41.59 24.19 -31.87
C ILE A 10 -40.96 22.99 -32.61
N LEU A 11 -40.21 23.22 -33.71
CA LEU A 11 -39.57 22.13 -34.48
C LEU A 11 -38.04 22.00 -34.28
N CYS A 12 -37.44 22.71 -33.31
CA CYS A 12 -36.00 22.58 -33.01
C CYS A 12 -35.69 22.09 -31.59
N LEU A 13 -36.71 21.71 -30.81
CA LEU A 13 -36.53 21.21 -29.44
C LEU A 13 -36.81 19.71 -29.28
N LEU A 14 -36.84 18.96 -30.38
CA LEU A 14 -37.12 17.51 -30.40
C LEU A 14 -35.98 16.68 -31.03
N ALA A 15 -34.73 17.10 -30.83
CA ALA A 15 -33.54 16.40 -31.36
C ALA A 15 -32.39 16.25 -30.35
N MET A 16 -32.70 16.24 -29.04
CA MET A 16 -31.71 16.06 -27.97
C MET A 16 -32.17 15.06 -26.90
N LEU A 17 -32.72 13.93 -27.34
CA LEU A 17 -32.94 12.75 -26.49
C LEU A 17 -32.36 11.54 -27.22
N THR A 18 -31.06 11.54 -27.42
CA THR A 18 -30.32 10.29 -27.62
C THR A 18 -30.22 9.60 -26.26
N PRO A 19 -30.69 8.35 -26.10
CA PRO A 19 -30.26 7.57 -24.96
C PRO A 19 -28.77 7.32 -25.18
N ILE A 20 -27.94 7.81 -24.25
CA ILE A 20 -26.58 7.32 -24.09
C ILE A 20 -26.73 5.86 -23.59
N CYS A 21 -27.02 4.95 -24.51
CA CYS A 21 -26.77 3.54 -24.30
C CYS A 21 -25.25 3.37 -24.35
N GLY A 22 -24.60 3.71 -23.24
CA GLY A 22 -23.30 3.16 -22.93
C GLY A 22 -23.45 1.64 -23.01
N HIS A 23 -22.82 1.03 -24.00
CA HIS A 23 -22.60 -0.41 -23.99
C HIS A 23 -21.82 -0.70 -22.71
N ALA A 24 -22.51 -1.15 -21.67
CA ALA A 24 -21.89 -1.90 -20.60
C ALA A 24 -21.41 -3.19 -21.26
N ALA A 25 -20.18 -3.16 -21.77
CA ALA A 25 -19.47 -4.37 -22.15
C ALA A 25 -19.58 -5.31 -20.96
N ALA A 26 -20.11 -6.52 -21.21
CA ALA A 26 -20.23 -7.55 -20.20
C ALA A 26 -18.91 -7.65 -19.44
N SER A 27 -18.95 -7.43 -18.13
CA SER A 27 -17.75 -7.49 -17.29
C SER A 27 -17.16 -8.89 -17.43
N ASP A 28 -16.06 -8.98 -18.17
CA ASP A 28 -15.37 -10.24 -18.41
C ASP A 28 -15.05 -10.91 -17.07
N SER A 29 -15.43 -12.18 -16.96
CA SER A 29 -15.26 -12.96 -15.74
C SER A 29 -13.81 -12.91 -15.26
N LEU A 30 -13.61 -12.47 -14.00
CA LEU A 30 -12.32 -12.45 -13.31
C LEU A 30 -11.65 -13.84 -13.20
N TYR A 31 -12.35 -14.91 -13.55
CA TYR A 31 -11.92 -16.30 -13.37
C TYR A 31 -11.46 -17.00 -14.65
N ASN A 32 -11.60 -16.40 -15.84
CA ASN A 32 -11.08 -16.99 -17.07
C ASN A 32 -9.63 -16.51 -17.31
N PRO A 33 -8.60 -17.38 -17.21
CA PRO A 33 -7.20 -16.97 -17.30
C PRO A 33 -6.81 -16.38 -18.67
N LYS A 34 -7.59 -16.64 -19.72
CA LYS A 34 -7.34 -16.09 -21.08
C LYS A 34 -7.93 -14.70 -21.30
N THR A 35 -8.90 -14.29 -20.47
CA THR A 35 -9.61 -13.02 -20.59
C THR A 35 -9.63 -12.21 -19.29
N ALA A 36 -8.94 -12.68 -18.25
CA ALA A 36 -8.91 -12.02 -16.95
C ALA A 36 -8.30 -10.62 -17.08
N GLN A 37 -9.11 -9.61 -16.74
CA GLN A 37 -8.63 -8.23 -16.65
C GLN A 37 -7.57 -8.16 -15.55
N LYS A 38 -6.37 -7.66 -15.88
CA LYS A 38 -5.38 -7.33 -14.85
C LYS A 38 -5.96 -6.20 -14.00
N LEU A 39 -6.22 -6.49 -12.73
CA LEU A 39 -6.63 -5.47 -11.76
C LEU A 39 -5.57 -4.37 -11.74
N ASP A 40 -6.04 -3.12 -11.75
CA ASP A 40 -5.20 -1.97 -11.45
C ASP A 40 -4.54 -2.19 -10.07
N PRO A 41 -3.22 -1.99 -9.90
CA PRO A 41 -2.57 -2.02 -8.59
C PRO A 41 -3.34 -1.28 -7.50
N ASP A 42 -4.02 -0.17 -7.85
CA ASP A 42 -4.83 0.60 -6.92
C ASP A 42 -6.11 -0.14 -6.49
N GLN A 43 -6.70 -0.96 -7.37
CA GLN A 43 -7.84 -1.84 -7.06
C GLN A 43 -7.43 -3.09 -6.27
N VAL A 44 -6.17 -3.51 -6.32
CA VAL A 44 -5.67 -4.62 -5.49
C VAL A 44 -5.71 -4.23 -3.99
N HIS A 45 -5.61 -2.94 -3.66
CA HIS A 45 -5.81 -2.45 -2.30
C HIS A 45 -7.23 -2.66 -1.77
N GLN A 46 -8.24 -2.66 -2.66
CA GLN A 46 -9.65 -2.79 -2.28
C GLN A 46 -9.95 -4.12 -1.58
N PHE A 47 -9.17 -5.15 -1.89
CA PHE A 47 -9.32 -6.48 -1.29
C PHE A 47 -8.31 -6.75 -0.15
N GLY A 48 -7.37 -5.82 0.05
CA GLY A 48 -6.43 -5.76 1.18
C GLY A 48 -5.51 -6.98 1.39
N PRO A 49 -4.73 -6.99 2.48
CA PRO A 49 -3.92 -8.10 3.00
C PRO A 49 -4.55 -9.50 3.07
N GLN A 50 -5.86 -9.66 2.83
CA GLN A 50 -6.53 -10.96 2.89
C GLN A 50 -6.72 -11.60 1.52
N SER A 51 -6.71 -10.83 0.44
CA SER A 51 -6.86 -11.32 -0.93
C SER A 51 -5.53 -11.59 -1.64
N GLY A 52 -4.44 -11.07 -1.09
CA GLY A 52 -3.10 -11.27 -1.63
C GLY A 52 -2.53 -12.66 -1.35
N ARG A 53 -1.41 -12.98 -2.01
CA ARG A 53 -0.61 -14.19 -1.75
C ARG A 53 -0.26 -14.36 -0.26
N PHE A 54 -0.17 -13.25 0.47
CA PHE A 54 0.27 -13.22 1.85
C PHE A 54 -0.93 -12.93 2.75
N ARG A 55 -1.15 -13.75 3.77
CA ARG A 55 -2.19 -13.54 4.79
C ARG A 55 -1.55 -12.90 6.01
N TYR A 56 -1.75 -11.60 6.19
CA TYR A 56 -1.11 -10.82 7.26
C TYR A 56 -2.07 -9.81 7.88
N ASP A 57 -1.63 -9.22 9.00
CA ASP A 57 -2.41 -8.26 9.76
C ASP A 57 -2.54 -6.92 9.02
N GLN A 58 -3.78 -6.45 8.84
CA GLN A 58 -4.10 -5.20 8.16
C GLN A 58 -3.51 -3.97 8.84
N ARG A 59 -3.27 -4.04 10.16
CA ARG A 59 -2.66 -2.96 10.94
C ARG A 59 -1.24 -2.63 10.47
N MET A 60 -0.59 -3.51 9.71
CA MET A 60 0.69 -3.21 9.07
C MET A 60 0.59 -2.02 8.10
N ILE A 61 -0.50 -1.94 7.34
CA ILE A 61 -0.74 -0.82 6.41
C ILE A 61 -0.91 0.46 7.23
N HIS A 62 -1.69 0.39 8.31
CA HIS A 62 -1.87 1.53 9.21
C HIS A 62 -0.56 2.00 9.85
N ALA A 63 0.34 1.09 10.21
CA ALA A 63 1.68 1.47 10.68
C ALA A 63 2.45 2.26 9.60
N ALA A 64 2.37 1.86 8.33
CA ALA A 64 3.02 2.59 7.24
C ALA A 64 2.42 3.99 7.05
N GLU A 65 1.10 4.13 7.17
CA GLU A 65 0.42 5.42 7.12
C GLU A 65 0.85 6.34 8.27
N ILE A 66 0.93 5.81 9.50
CA ILE A 66 1.42 6.56 10.67
C ILE A 66 2.86 7.02 10.46
N ALA A 67 3.73 6.14 9.95
CA ALA A 67 5.11 6.50 9.64
C ALA A 67 5.18 7.59 8.57
N ALA A 68 4.35 7.50 7.52
CA ALA A 68 4.27 8.51 6.46
C ALA A 68 3.77 9.87 6.98
N ALA A 69 2.75 9.88 7.83
CA ALA A 69 2.24 11.10 8.45
C ALA A 69 3.29 11.78 9.37
N ARG A 70 4.18 10.99 9.98
CA ARG A 70 5.25 11.49 10.86
C ARG A 70 6.55 11.80 10.12
N ALA A 71 6.69 11.34 8.87
CA ALA A 71 7.91 11.38 8.10
C ALA A 71 8.45 12.81 7.95
N LYS A 72 9.78 12.92 7.99
CA LYS A 72 10.49 14.16 7.73
C LYS A 72 10.76 14.31 6.24
N LYS A 73 11.06 15.55 5.82
CA LYS A 73 11.42 15.88 4.44
C LYS A 73 12.64 15.08 3.96
N HIS A 74 13.58 14.80 4.86
CA HIS A 74 14.82 14.06 4.62
C HIS A 74 15.11 13.15 5.79
N SER A 75 15.99 12.14 5.58
CA SER A 75 16.38 11.23 6.65
C SER A 75 17.02 11.96 7.82
N THR A 76 16.66 11.54 9.03
CA THR A 76 17.22 12.01 10.31
C THR A 76 18.08 10.95 10.98
N SER A 77 18.47 9.89 10.26
CA SER A 77 19.18 8.71 10.79
C SER A 77 18.46 8.02 11.95
N ARG A 78 17.11 8.09 11.97
CA ARG A 78 16.26 7.51 13.03
C ARG A 78 15.23 6.54 12.47
N CYS A 79 15.50 5.93 11.31
CA CYS A 79 14.60 5.01 10.62
C CYS A 79 13.97 3.96 11.56
N TRP A 80 14.79 3.28 12.38
CA TRP A 80 14.27 2.26 13.28
C TRP A 80 13.40 2.83 14.41
N HIS A 81 13.71 4.02 14.93
CA HIS A 81 12.87 4.66 15.93
C HIS A 81 11.47 4.95 15.40
N TYR A 82 11.39 5.50 14.18
CA TYR A 82 10.11 5.83 13.54
C TYR A 82 9.27 4.59 13.27
N VAL A 83 9.89 3.53 12.74
CA VAL A 83 9.17 2.28 12.48
C VAL A 83 8.66 1.66 13.78
N LYS A 84 9.47 1.61 14.85
CA LYS A 84 9.02 1.13 16.17
C LYS A 84 7.78 1.88 16.67
N ASP A 85 7.85 3.20 16.64
CA ASP A 85 6.79 4.06 17.16
C ASP A 85 5.51 3.94 16.32
N ALA A 86 5.65 3.69 15.02
CA ALA A 86 4.53 3.44 14.12
C ALA A 86 3.89 2.07 14.36
N LEU A 87 4.69 1.01 14.56
CA LEU A 87 4.18 -0.33 14.88
C LEU A 87 3.39 -0.32 16.20
N VAL A 88 3.92 0.31 17.25
CA VAL A 88 3.22 0.46 18.53
C VAL A 88 1.93 1.27 18.36
N ALA A 89 1.99 2.40 17.68
CA ALA A 89 0.82 3.27 17.48
C ALA A 89 -0.27 2.62 16.62
N ALA A 90 0.09 1.72 15.70
CA ALA A 90 -0.87 0.92 14.93
C ALA A 90 -1.43 -0.28 15.73
N HIS A 91 -1.01 -0.45 16.99
CA HIS A 91 -1.39 -1.56 17.86
C HIS A 91 -1.05 -2.94 17.29
N ILE A 92 -0.08 -3.04 16.37
CA ILE A 92 0.34 -4.35 15.83
C ILE A 92 1.27 -5.10 16.78
N ILE A 93 1.97 -4.34 17.62
CA ILE A 93 2.78 -4.83 18.74
C ILE A 93 2.35 -4.08 19.99
N SER A 94 2.36 -4.77 21.13
CA SER A 94 1.92 -4.22 22.42
C SER A 94 2.99 -3.36 23.09
N THR A 95 4.27 -3.63 22.81
CA THR A 95 5.41 -2.92 23.41
C THR A 95 6.41 -2.51 22.36
N ARG A 96 7.21 -1.50 22.70
CA ARG A 96 8.22 -0.95 21.81
C ARG A 96 9.45 -1.88 21.74
N PRO A 97 9.92 -2.26 20.54
CA PRO A 97 11.16 -3.03 20.38
C PRO A 97 12.37 -2.29 20.98
N VAL A 98 13.33 -3.02 21.55
CA VAL A 98 14.44 -2.49 22.34
C VAL A 98 15.78 -2.48 21.59
N THR A 99 15.95 -3.24 20.50
CA THR A 99 17.23 -3.27 19.75
C THR A 99 17.66 -1.89 19.28
N THR A 100 18.95 -1.59 19.34
CA THR A 100 19.43 -0.25 18.97
C THR A 100 19.56 -0.13 17.45
N TYR A 101 20.06 -1.17 16.78
CA TYR A 101 20.39 -1.08 15.36
C TYR A 101 19.25 -1.60 14.47
N ALA A 102 19.01 -0.90 13.36
CA ALA A 102 17.98 -1.28 12.39
C ALA A 102 18.18 -2.69 11.84
N LYS A 103 19.43 -3.12 11.61
CA LYS A 103 19.75 -4.48 11.14
C LYS A 103 19.38 -5.61 12.12
N GLU A 104 19.18 -5.29 13.39
CA GLU A 104 18.76 -6.25 14.43
C GLU A 104 17.23 -6.42 14.47
N ALA A 105 16.50 -5.49 13.86
CA ALA A 105 15.04 -5.45 13.85
C ALA A 105 14.43 -6.79 13.43
N GLY A 106 14.98 -7.40 12.39
CA GLY A 106 14.46 -8.65 11.85
C GLY A 106 14.43 -9.79 12.88
N GLY A 107 15.51 -9.95 13.66
CA GLY A 107 15.59 -10.99 14.69
C GLY A 107 14.67 -10.69 15.88
N GLU A 108 14.62 -9.44 16.31
CA GLU A 108 13.74 -9.04 17.42
C GLU A 108 12.25 -9.19 17.06
N LEU A 109 11.86 -8.77 15.84
CA LEU A 109 10.49 -8.89 15.36
C LEU A 109 10.03 -10.35 15.31
N THR A 110 10.89 -11.27 14.87
CA THR A 110 10.54 -12.70 14.83
C THR A 110 10.51 -13.32 16.23
N ASN A 111 11.51 -13.01 17.06
CA ASN A 111 11.70 -13.71 18.33
C ASN A 111 10.73 -13.22 19.42
N SER A 112 10.43 -11.92 19.44
CA SER A 112 9.69 -11.28 20.54
C SER A 112 8.30 -10.82 20.14
N PHE A 113 8.10 -10.52 18.86
CA PHE A 113 6.85 -9.90 18.38
C PHE A 113 6.07 -10.78 17.41
N GLY A 114 6.50 -12.04 17.20
CA GLY A 114 5.80 -13.03 16.39
C GLY A 114 5.59 -12.62 14.94
N PHE A 115 6.52 -11.85 14.37
CA PHE A 115 6.59 -11.63 12.93
C PHE A 115 7.18 -12.87 12.25
N GLN A 116 6.94 -13.00 10.96
CA GLN A 116 7.48 -14.04 10.10
C GLN A 116 8.29 -13.40 8.97
N ARG A 117 9.48 -13.96 8.71
CA ARG A 117 10.29 -13.60 7.55
C ARG A 117 9.72 -14.28 6.30
N LEU A 118 9.50 -13.51 5.24
CA LEU A 118 9.07 -14.01 3.95
C LEU A 118 10.24 -14.60 3.14
N LYS A 119 9.95 -15.57 2.28
CA LYS A 119 10.88 -16.06 1.23
C LYS A 119 10.95 -15.12 0.00
N GLU A 120 10.48 -13.89 0.16
CA GLU A 120 10.56 -12.84 -0.87
C GLU A 120 11.85 -12.05 -0.69
N THR A 121 12.52 -11.74 -1.81
CA THR A 121 13.80 -11.02 -1.81
C THR A 121 13.73 -9.70 -2.56
N ASP A 122 12.60 -9.41 -3.22
CA ASP A 122 12.35 -8.13 -3.88
C ASP A 122 11.49 -7.22 -2.98
N PRO A 123 12.04 -6.10 -2.47
CA PRO A 123 11.29 -5.13 -1.68
C PRO A 123 10.01 -4.62 -2.36
N TRP A 124 9.97 -4.58 -3.70
CA TRP A 124 8.78 -4.13 -4.43
C TRP A 124 7.63 -5.12 -4.37
N LYS A 125 7.95 -6.41 -4.27
CA LYS A 125 6.99 -7.51 -4.12
C LYS A 125 6.60 -7.76 -2.67
N ALA A 126 7.17 -7.01 -1.73
CA ALA A 126 6.76 -7.04 -0.34
C ALA A 126 5.28 -6.64 -0.23
N PRO A 127 4.50 -7.31 0.63
CA PRO A 127 3.18 -6.82 1.02
C PRO A 127 3.26 -5.42 1.59
N LEU A 128 2.20 -4.64 1.42
CA LEU A 128 2.09 -3.32 2.02
C LEU A 128 2.18 -3.40 3.54
N GLY A 129 2.78 -2.39 4.14
CA GLY A 129 3.06 -2.36 5.56
C GLY A 129 4.19 -3.29 6.02
N SER A 130 4.69 -4.20 5.17
CA SER A 130 5.79 -5.10 5.54
C SER A 130 6.99 -4.31 6.05
N VAL A 131 7.59 -4.81 7.13
CA VAL A 131 8.85 -4.26 7.63
C VAL A 131 9.98 -4.85 6.80
N ILE A 132 10.78 -4.00 6.19
CA ILE A 132 11.89 -4.41 5.33
C ILE A 132 13.18 -3.98 6.01
N VAL A 133 14.06 -4.94 6.26
CA VAL A 133 15.28 -4.74 7.04
C VAL A 133 16.49 -4.92 6.13
N TYR A 134 17.41 -3.99 6.22
CA TYR A 134 18.64 -3.96 5.45
C TYR A 134 19.87 -3.88 6.34
N GLY A 135 20.95 -4.52 5.88
CA GLY A 135 22.25 -4.51 6.52
C GLY A 135 23.15 -3.39 6.01
N GLY A 136 24.43 -3.71 5.81
CA GLY A 136 25.48 -2.76 5.44
C GLY A 136 26.26 -2.21 6.65
N ARG A 137 27.19 -1.29 6.37
CA ARG A 137 28.00 -0.64 7.41
C ARG A 137 27.11 0.18 8.36
N GLY A 138 27.50 0.28 9.63
CA GLY A 138 26.76 1.04 10.65
C GLY A 138 25.49 0.34 11.14
N ALA A 139 24.45 1.10 11.48
CA ALA A 139 23.21 0.60 12.10
C ALA A 139 22.30 -0.21 11.17
N GLY A 140 22.56 -0.24 9.85
CA GLY A 140 21.63 -0.77 8.86
C GLY A 140 20.52 0.22 8.51
N HIS A 141 19.44 -0.27 7.89
CA HIS A 141 18.25 0.52 7.58
C HIS A 141 16.98 -0.32 7.70
N VAL A 142 15.85 0.31 8.00
CA VAL A 142 14.55 -0.34 8.09
C VAL A 142 13.47 0.61 7.61
N GLU A 143 12.51 0.07 6.85
CA GLU A 143 11.40 0.83 6.30
C GLU A 143 10.15 -0.05 6.17
N LEU A 144 9.00 0.60 6.05
CA LEU A 144 7.70 -0.01 5.79
C LEU A 144 7.37 0.15 4.32
N ARG A 145 6.88 -0.92 3.68
CA ARG A 145 6.35 -0.83 2.31
C ARG A 145 5.07 0.01 2.30
N THR A 146 4.97 1.03 1.45
CA THR A 146 3.72 1.75 1.17
C THR A 146 3.17 1.34 -0.19
N ALA A 147 2.09 1.92 -0.69
CA ALA A 147 1.66 1.67 -2.07
C ALA A 147 2.67 2.27 -3.06
N GLN A 148 3.06 3.53 -2.85
CA GLN A 148 3.89 4.31 -3.78
C GLN A 148 5.40 4.18 -3.55
N GLY A 149 5.83 3.55 -2.46
CA GLY A 149 7.25 3.39 -2.16
C GLY A 149 7.51 2.80 -0.78
N PHE A 150 8.33 3.48 0.00
CA PHE A 150 8.85 3.01 1.27
C PHE A 150 8.88 4.17 2.25
N VAL A 151 8.69 3.87 3.53
CA VAL A 151 8.68 4.90 4.57
C VAL A 151 9.41 4.44 5.82
N SER A 152 10.23 5.33 6.36
CA SER A 152 10.91 5.15 7.63
C SER A 152 10.79 6.42 8.46
N ASP A 153 11.89 7.12 8.71
CA ASP A 153 11.88 8.50 9.21
C ASP A 153 11.70 9.55 8.10
N PHE A 154 11.70 9.11 6.84
CA PHE A 154 11.36 9.88 5.66
C PHE A 154 10.64 8.97 4.64
N VAL A 155 9.95 9.57 3.67
CA VAL A 155 9.34 8.86 2.54
C VAL A 155 10.35 8.74 1.41
N SER A 156 10.45 7.54 0.83
CA SER A 156 11.30 7.25 -0.33
C SER A 156 10.49 6.57 -1.43
N PRO A 157 10.58 7.02 -2.69
CA PRO A 157 9.98 6.31 -3.82
C PRO A 157 10.78 5.08 -4.24
N ARG A 158 11.91 4.76 -3.60
CA ARG A 158 12.75 3.60 -3.93
C ARG A 158 13.20 2.89 -2.65
N PRO A 159 13.40 1.57 -2.68
CA PRO A 159 13.91 0.86 -1.51
C PRO A 159 15.35 1.28 -1.23
N SER A 160 15.80 1.02 -0.02
CA SER A 160 17.21 1.19 0.33
C SER A 160 18.11 0.36 -0.59
N PRO A 161 19.23 0.91 -1.12
CA PRO A 161 20.19 0.16 -1.94
C PRO A 161 21.08 -0.79 -1.11
N ARG A 162 20.87 -0.84 0.21
CA ARG A 162 21.66 -1.66 1.13
C ARG A 162 21.34 -3.15 0.94
N PRO A 163 22.25 -4.07 1.36
CA PRO A 163 21.97 -5.50 1.30
C PRO A 163 20.71 -5.85 2.10
N LEU A 164 19.73 -6.48 1.45
CA LEU A 164 18.50 -6.92 2.10
C LEU A 164 18.81 -8.03 3.12
N ILE A 165 18.37 -7.84 4.36
CA ILE A 165 18.37 -8.89 5.38
C ILE A 165 17.07 -9.67 5.28
N GLY A 166 15.91 -9.00 5.20
CA GLY A 166 14.64 -9.69 5.06
C GLY A 166 13.43 -8.78 5.00
N ILE A 167 12.32 -9.38 4.60
CA ILE A 167 10.98 -8.78 4.58
C ILE A 167 10.15 -9.53 5.61
N TYR A 168 9.49 -8.78 6.50
CA TYR A 168 8.81 -9.32 7.67
C TYR A 168 7.36 -8.87 7.70
N ILE A 169 6.48 -9.83 7.96
CA ILE A 169 5.05 -9.60 8.18
C ILE A 169 4.63 -10.09 9.55
N LYS A 170 3.59 -9.49 10.11
CA LYS A 170 2.86 -10.06 11.23
C LYS A 170 1.71 -10.90 10.68
N PRO A 171 1.70 -12.22 10.89
CA PRO A 171 0.54 -13.04 10.51
C PRO A 171 -0.71 -12.51 11.21
N LYS A 172 -1.86 -12.68 10.55
CA LYS A 172 -3.14 -12.47 11.21
C LYS A 172 -3.27 -13.47 12.38
N ALA A 173 -3.66 -12.99 13.55
CA ALA A 173 -4.02 -13.82 14.69
C ALA A 173 -5.27 -14.67 14.40
#